data_AF-A0A7S2JG67-F1
#
_entry.id   AF-A0A7S2JG67-F1
#
_cell.length_a   1.000
_cell.length_b   1.000
_cell.length_c   1.000
_cell.angle_alpha   90.00
_cell.angle_beta   90.00
_cell.angle_gamma   90.00
#
_symmetry.space_group_name_H-M   'P 1'
#
loop_
_entity.id
_entity.type
_entity.pdbx_description
1 polymer ?
#
loop_
_entity_poly.entity_id
_entity_poly.type
_entity_poly.pdbx_seq_one_letter_code
_entity_poly.pdbx_strand_id
1 'polypeptide(L)'
;MTLFQTDKVRKVFSYVWIPLAFTAALCLPTLYQTMSAPEHTLVTWLTTEVRIWCVWSAWNFHPDLAWPEGECSGWDIGSFCVDATQVSLFLQLMCVMMATMLAYLPMLVVMPCLLASHGRSGRLALWLRDVRPVPRCEQVESGVARFSYRPGVLNCRRAVFSYTGDVDAKGRPHGEGVWSDTSYHGECLRGQWVKGKPAGTFTSREYGTGAQFQQRAVGYATSRADCPPEALGASSMLPRKAEGLRFGVGNVEVSFAGGFFTFLPSVEYHTPMESVG
;
A
#
# COMPACT_ATOMS: atom_id res chain seq x y z
N MET A 1 -55.10 0.72 18.34
CA MET A 1 -54.38 -0.24 17.45
C MET A 1 -52.85 -0.01 17.41
N THR A 2 -52.34 1.06 18.04
CA THR A 2 -50.92 1.46 18.07
C THR A 2 -50.01 0.63 19.01
N LEU A 3 -50.56 0.04 20.08
CA LEU A 3 -49.78 -0.73 21.07
C LEU A 3 -49.20 -2.07 20.55
N PHE A 4 -49.82 -2.69 19.54
CA PHE A 4 -49.33 -3.96 18.98
C PHE A 4 -48.16 -3.78 18.00
N GLN A 5 -47.98 -2.57 17.47
CA GLN A 5 -46.94 -2.27 16.48
C GLN A 5 -45.58 -2.03 17.16
N THR A 6 -45.59 -1.44 18.36
CA THR A 6 -44.39 -1.20 19.18
C THR A 6 -43.70 -2.48 19.66
N ASP A 7 -44.46 -3.54 19.95
CA ASP A 7 -43.88 -4.81 20.42
C ASP A 7 -43.18 -5.61 19.31
N LYS A 8 -43.67 -5.52 18.06
CA LYS A 8 -43.00 -6.14 16.91
C LYS A 8 -41.66 -5.47 16.62
N VAL A 9 -41.62 -4.14 16.62
CA VAL A 9 -40.39 -3.36 16.41
C VAL A 9 -39.37 -3.68 17.51
N ARG A 10 -39.80 -3.72 18.78
CA ARG A 10 -38.93 -4.05 19.91
C ARG A 10 -38.33 -5.45 19.83
N LYS A 11 -39.07 -6.44 19.31
CA LYS A 11 -38.54 -7.79 19.07
C LYS A 11 -37.50 -7.82 17.95
N VAL A 12 -37.64 -7.04 16.88
CA VAL A 12 -36.63 -6.98 15.81
C VAL A 12 -35.31 -6.39 16.34
N PHE A 13 -35.36 -5.35 17.17
CA PHE A 13 -34.16 -4.81 17.85
C PHE A 13 -33.51 -5.81 18.83
N SER A 14 -34.19 -6.87 19.26
CA SER A 14 -33.59 -7.92 20.08
C SER A 14 -32.57 -8.77 19.33
N TYR A 15 -32.55 -8.72 18.00
CA TYR A 15 -31.69 -9.54 17.14
C TYR A 15 -30.54 -8.75 16.49
N VAL A 16 -30.10 -7.64 17.09
CA VAL A 16 -28.94 -6.85 16.63
C VAL A 16 -27.65 -7.67 16.48
N TRP A 17 -27.56 -8.83 17.15
CA TRP A 17 -26.44 -9.76 16.96
C TRP A 17 -26.34 -10.32 15.53
N ILE A 18 -27.43 -10.36 14.77
CA ILE A 18 -27.44 -10.87 13.38
C ILE A 18 -26.57 -9.97 12.46
N PRO A 19 -26.86 -8.67 12.28
CA PRO A 19 -26.02 -7.81 11.44
C PRO A 19 -24.60 -7.66 11.99
N LEU A 20 -24.40 -7.75 13.31
CA LEU A 20 -23.06 -7.80 13.91
C LEU A 20 -22.27 -9.05 13.50
N ALA A 21 -22.91 -10.23 13.50
CA ALA A 21 -22.28 -11.48 13.05
C ALA A 21 -21.90 -11.42 11.57
N PHE A 22 -22.78 -10.88 10.71
CA PHE A 22 -22.46 -10.64 9.30
C PHE A 22 -21.29 -9.65 9.12
N THR A 23 -21.28 -8.57 9.90
CA THR A 23 -20.18 -7.59 9.87
C THR A 23 -18.85 -8.26 10.22
N ALA A 24 -18.81 -9.06 11.29
CA ALA A 24 -17.61 -9.81 11.67
C ALA A 24 -17.17 -10.79 10.57
N ALA A 25 -18.11 -11.54 9.99
CA ALA A 25 -17.84 -12.48 8.91
C ALA A 25 -17.32 -11.80 7.63
N LEU A 26 -17.73 -10.57 7.34
CA LEU A 26 -17.24 -9.76 6.22
C LEU A 26 -15.86 -9.15 6.51
N CYS A 27 -15.60 -8.72 7.75
CA CYS A 27 -14.32 -8.13 8.14
C CYS A 27 -13.18 -9.16 8.19
N LEU A 28 -13.43 -10.40 8.60
CA LEU A 28 -12.38 -11.42 8.75
C LEU A 28 -11.60 -11.72 7.45
N PRO A 29 -12.24 -11.99 6.30
CA PRO A 29 -11.53 -12.15 5.02
C PRO A 29 -10.78 -10.89 4.59
N THR A 30 -11.35 -9.71 4.83
CA THR A 30 -10.71 -8.43 4.50
C THR A 30 -9.47 -8.17 5.32
N LEU A 31 -9.53 -8.45 6.63
CA LEU A 31 -8.37 -8.41 7.50
C LEU A 31 -7.31 -9.39 7.01
N TYR A 32 -7.68 -10.64 6.73
CA TYR A 32 -6.75 -11.63 6.18
C TYR A 32 -6.09 -11.15 4.88
N GLN A 33 -6.89 -10.65 3.92
CA GLN A 33 -6.40 -10.14 2.64
C GLN A 33 -5.49 -8.93 2.80
N THR A 34 -5.84 -8.00 3.68
CA THR A 34 -5.00 -6.82 4.02
C THR A 34 -3.62 -7.23 4.52
N MET A 35 -3.57 -8.32 5.28
CA MET A 35 -2.32 -8.85 5.82
C MET A 35 -1.53 -9.66 4.80
N SER A 36 -2.20 -10.28 3.83
CA SER A 36 -1.55 -11.14 2.82
C SER A 36 -1.15 -10.41 1.53
N ALA A 37 -1.93 -9.41 1.11
CA ALA A 37 -1.86 -8.74 -0.20
C ALA A 37 -2.13 -7.22 -0.03
N PRO A 38 -1.13 -6.45 0.43
CA PRO A 38 -1.32 -5.04 0.81
C PRO A 38 -1.71 -4.13 -0.36
N GLU A 39 -1.43 -4.50 -1.61
CA GLU A 39 -1.63 -3.69 -2.82
C GLU A 39 -3.09 -3.44 -3.19
N HIS A 40 -4.02 -4.30 -2.76
CA HIS A 40 -5.46 -4.14 -3.02
C HIS A 40 -6.26 -3.72 -1.79
N THR A 41 -5.58 -3.39 -0.70
CA THR A 41 -6.20 -3.13 0.60
C THR A 41 -7.36 -2.12 0.49
N LEU A 42 -7.16 -0.99 -0.18
CA LEU A 42 -8.18 0.06 -0.27
C LEU A 42 -9.46 -0.42 -0.98
N VAL A 43 -9.33 -1.10 -2.12
CA VAL A 43 -10.50 -1.62 -2.87
C VAL A 43 -11.21 -2.71 -2.07
N THR A 44 -10.45 -3.58 -1.40
CA THR A 44 -10.99 -4.64 -0.55
C THR A 44 -11.76 -4.07 0.64
N TRP A 45 -11.20 -3.08 1.34
CA TRP A 45 -11.88 -2.43 2.47
C TRP A 45 -13.13 -1.69 2.02
N LEU A 46 -13.05 -0.89 0.95
CA LEU A 46 -14.20 -0.19 0.40
C LEU A 46 -15.33 -1.16 0.00
N THR A 47 -14.98 -2.28 -0.62
CA THR A 47 -15.96 -3.31 -1.00
C THR A 47 -16.64 -3.91 0.24
N THR A 48 -15.87 -4.18 1.29
CA THR A 48 -16.39 -4.70 2.56
C THR A 48 -17.24 -3.69 3.30
N GLU A 49 -16.86 -2.42 3.31
CA GLU A 49 -17.65 -1.32 3.87
C GLU A 49 -19.00 -1.20 3.17
N VAL A 50 -19.03 -1.20 1.84
CA VAL A 50 -20.29 -1.14 1.07
C VAL A 50 -21.19 -2.34 1.40
N ARG A 51 -20.61 -3.54 1.53
CA ARG A 51 -21.38 -4.74 1.91
C ARG A 51 -21.94 -4.64 3.33
N ILE A 52 -21.14 -4.19 4.29
CA ILE A 52 -21.57 -3.96 5.68
C ILE A 52 -22.71 -2.93 5.68
N TRP A 53 -22.55 -1.82 4.97
CA TRP A 53 -23.57 -0.79 4.84
C TRP A 53 -24.86 -1.32 4.25
N CYS A 54 -24.82 -2.15 3.20
CA CYS A 54 -26.01 -2.79 2.64
C CYS A 54 -26.72 -3.70 3.66
N VAL A 55 -25.97 -4.48 4.45
CA VAL A 55 -26.53 -5.34 5.51
C VAL A 55 -27.24 -4.50 6.58
N TRP A 56 -26.58 -3.46 7.08
CA TRP A 56 -27.16 -2.59 8.09
C TRP A 56 -28.33 -1.75 7.56
N SER A 57 -28.27 -1.31 6.32
CA SER A 57 -29.38 -0.59 5.66
C SER A 57 -30.58 -1.50 5.49
N ALA A 58 -30.39 -2.73 5.01
CA ALA A 58 -31.47 -3.71 4.89
C ALA A 58 -32.05 -4.10 6.26
N TRP A 59 -31.21 -4.20 7.30
CA TRP A 59 -31.64 -4.52 8.66
C TRP A 59 -32.50 -3.43 9.30
N ASN A 60 -32.11 -2.16 9.13
CA ASN A 60 -32.84 -1.02 9.68
C ASN A 60 -34.02 -0.58 8.79
N PHE A 61 -34.16 -1.14 7.59
CA PHE A 61 -35.26 -0.79 6.68
C PHE A 61 -36.57 -1.41 7.15
N HIS A 62 -37.51 -0.55 7.54
CA HIS A 62 -38.86 -0.95 7.92
C HIS A 62 -39.89 -0.29 6.98
N PRO A 63 -40.46 -1.03 6.01
CA PRO A 63 -41.39 -0.47 5.04
C PRO A 63 -42.66 0.09 5.73
N ASP A 64 -43.07 -0.52 6.84
CA ASP A 64 -44.28 -0.15 7.57
C ASP A 64 -44.14 1.17 8.36
N LEU A 65 -42.91 1.66 8.57
CA LEU A 65 -42.62 2.93 9.22
C LEU A 65 -42.31 4.05 8.22
N ALA A 66 -42.25 3.71 6.92
CA ALA A 66 -41.61 4.58 5.96
C ALA A 66 -42.39 5.87 5.68
N TRP A 67 -43.73 5.90 5.75
CA TRP A 67 -44.49 7.12 5.42
C TRP A 67 -45.90 7.15 6.05
N PRO A 68 -46.12 7.86 7.17
CA PRO A 68 -47.40 8.53 7.38
C PRO A 68 -47.47 9.69 6.37
N GLU A 69 -48.50 9.73 5.54
CA GLU A 69 -48.71 10.83 4.59
C GLU A 69 -48.72 12.19 5.34
N GLY A 70 -47.68 13.02 5.16
CA GLY A 70 -47.74 14.45 5.44
C GLY A 70 -46.80 15.07 6.49
N GLU A 71 -45.97 14.31 7.22
CA GLU A 71 -45.08 14.89 8.24
C GLU A 71 -43.60 14.57 7.98
N CYS A 72 -42.95 15.38 7.13
CA CYS A 72 -41.49 15.38 7.02
C CYS A 72 -40.88 16.14 8.21
N SER A 73 -40.66 15.48 9.33
CA SER A 73 -39.93 16.04 10.48
C SER A 73 -38.44 15.70 10.39
N GLY A 74 -37.71 16.27 9.43
CA GLY A 74 -36.28 16.00 9.29
C GLY A 74 -35.58 16.89 8.27
N TRP A 75 -34.38 17.37 8.65
CA TRP A 75 -33.41 18.19 7.89
C TRP A 75 -33.79 18.51 6.44
N ASP A 76 -34.29 19.72 6.21
CA ASP A 76 -34.75 20.23 4.92
C ASP A 76 -33.53 20.70 4.07
N ILE A 77 -32.76 19.75 3.53
CA ILE A 77 -31.69 20.05 2.56
C ILE A 77 -32.29 19.92 1.16
N GLY A 78 -33.00 20.96 0.73
CA GLY A 78 -33.75 20.94 -0.53
C GLY A 78 -34.88 19.91 -0.50
N SER A 79 -35.52 19.67 -1.63
CA SER A 79 -36.76 18.87 -1.78
C SER A 79 -36.70 17.39 -1.38
N PHE A 80 -35.72 16.97 -0.56
CA PHE A 80 -35.52 15.62 -0.08
C PHE A 80 -35.84 15.53 1.42
N CYS A 81 -36.94 14.85 1.77
CA CYS A 81 -37.21 14.49 3.16
C CYS A 81 -36.31 13.33 3.58
N VAL A 82 -35.39 13.58 4.52
CA VAL A 82 -34.51 12.55 5.10
C VAL A 82 -35.02 12.18 6.49
N ASP A 83 -35.45 10.92 6.66
CA ASP A 83 -35.92 10.40 7.96
C ASP A 83 -34.76 10.30 8.98
N ALA A 84 -35.07 10.39 10.28
CA ALA A 84 -34.10 10.21 11.35
C ALA A 84 -33.35 8.87 11.25
N THR A 85 -34.00 7.82 10.74
CA THR A 85 -33.38 6.52 10.46
C THR A 85 -32.31 6.63 9.36
N GLN A 86 -32.58 7.39 8.30
CA GLN A 86 -31.62 7.62 7.22
C GLN A 86 -30.42 8.47 7.68
N VAL A 87 -30.66 9.49 8.51
CA VAL A 87 -29.59 10.26 9.15
C VAL A 87 -28.71 9.36 10.01
N SER A 88 -29.31 8.47 10.81
CA SER A 88 -28.58 7.48 11.63
C SER A 88 -27.73 6.53 10.78
N LEU A 89 -28.29 5.99 9.69
CA LEU A 89 -27.57 5.12 8.75
C LEU A 89 -26.40 5.84 8.07
N PHE A 90 -26.58 7.10 7.69
CA PHE A 90 -25.52 7.91 7.10
C PHE A 90 -24.38 8.19 8.09
N LEU A 91 -24.72 8.54 9.33
CA LEU A 91 -23.73 8.73 10.40
C LEU A 91 -22.95 7.44 10.69
N GLN A 92 -23.63 6.29 10.70
CA GLN A 92 -22.97 4.99 10.84
C GLN A 92 -21.98 4.72 9.70
N LEU A 93 -22.36 4.99 8.45
CA LEU A 93 -21.45 4.87 7.30
C LEU A 93 -20.22 5.77 7.44
N MET A 94 -20.42 7.03 7.81
CA MET A 94 -19.32 7.99 8.02
C MET A 94 -18.39 7.54 9.15
N CYS A 95 -18.92 7.05 10.26
CA CYS A 95 -18.13 6.52 11.36
C CYS A 95 -17.30 5.29 10.95
N VAL A 96 -17.89 4.35 10.20
CA VAL A 96 -17.18 3.17 9.69
C VAL A 96 -16.06 3.60 8.74
N MET A 97 -16.35 4.49 7.79
CA MET A 97 -15.36 4.99 6.82
C MET A 97 -14.22 5.77 7.51
N MET A 98 -14.51 6.56 8.55
CA MET A 98 -13.45 7.21 9.33
C MET A 98 -12.62 6.20 10.11
N ALA A 99 -13.25 5.19 10.72
CA ALA A 99 -12.55 4.15 11.47
C ALA A 99 -11.61 3.33 10.56
N THR A 100 -12.03 3.01 9.35
CA THR A 100 -11.21 2.28 8.38
C THR A 100 -10.07 3.14 7.84
N MET A 101 -10.30 4.42 7.54
CA MET A 101 -9.23 5.36 7.17
C MET A 101 -8.20 5.50 8.30
N LEU A 102 -8.64 5.59 9.56
CA LEU A 102 -7.75 5.63 10.72
C LEU A 102 -6.98 4.33 10.92
N ALA A 103 -7.60 3.17 10.67
CA ALA A 103 -6.94 1.87 10.72
C ALA A 103 -5.91 1.68 9.59
N TYR A 104 -6.10 2.36 8.44
CA TYR A 104 -5.21 2.29 7.29
C TYR A 104 -4.03 3.27 7.38
N LEU A 105 -4.18 4.36 8.12
CA LEU A 105 -3.16 5.41 8.30
C LEU A 105 -1.81 4.87 8.84
N PRO A 106 -1.77 3.92 9.79
CA PRO A 106 -0.53 3.24 10.17
C PRO A 106 0.16 2.50 9.02
N MET A 107 -0.59 1.87 8.12
CA MET A 107 -0.03 1.11 7.00
C MET A 107 0.49 2.02 5.88
N LEU A 108 -0.19 3.14 5.60
CA LEU A 108 0.22 4.08 4.55
C LEU A 108 1.28 5.07 4.97
N VAL A 109 1.21 5.58 6.20
CA VAL A 109 2.07 6.68 6.65
C VAL A 109 3.12 6.16 7.62
N VAL A 110 2.68 5.50 8.70
CA VAL A 110 3.61 5.10 9.76
C VAL A 110 4.60 4.06 9.25
N MET A 111 4.15 3.04 8.51
CA MET A 111 5.03 1.96 8.05
C MET A 111 6.09 2.45 7.05
N PRO A 112 5.76 3.20 5.98
CA PRO A 112 6.76 3.78 5.09
C PRO A 112 7.65 4.81 5.77
N CYS A 113 7.12 5.65 6.67
CA CYS A 113 7.94 6.58 7.44
C CYS A 113 8.91 5.84 8.37
N LEU A 114 8.49 4.74 9.00
CA LEU A 114 9.36 3.90 9.81
C LEU A 114 10.44 3.25 8.94
N LEU A 115 10.10 2.70 7.78
CA LEU A 115 11.07 2.13 6.83
C LEU A 115 12.05 3.18 6.30
N ALA A 116 11.57 4.36 5.87
CA ALA A 116 12.37 5.43 5.31
C ALA A 116 13.30 6.07 6.37
N SER A 117 12.80 6.33 7.58
CA SER A 117 13.61 6.87 8.68
C SER A 117 14.66 5.87 9.18
N HIS A 118 14.39 4.56 9.11
CA HIS A 118 15.26 3.52 9.66
C HIS A 118 16.15 2.81 8.64
N GLY A 119 16.11 3.21 7.36
CA GLY A 119 17.06 2.76 6.32
C GLY A 119 18.54 3.03 6.65
N ARG A 120 18.83 3.79 7.72
CA ARG A 120 20.20 4.03 8.22
C ARG A 120 20.67 3.11 9.36
N SER A 121 19.77 2.40 10.05
CA SER A 121 20.13 1.59 11.24
C SER A 121 19.81 0.09 11.11
N GLY A 122 18.88 -0.30 10.23
CA GLY A 122 18.61 -1.70 9.86
C GLY A 122 18.02 -2.59 10.96
N ARG A 123 18.31 -2.36 12.24
CA ARG A 123 18.02 -3.31 13.33
C ARG A 123 16.53 -3.55 13.57
N LEU A 124 15.69 -2.51 13.50
CA LEU A 124 14.26 -2.63 13.85
C LEU A 124 13.43 -3.24 12.70
N ALA A 125 13.74 -2.87 11.45
CA ALA A 125 13.14 -3.48 10.26
C ALA A 125 13.59 -4.94 10.07
N LEU A 126 14.87 -5.25 10.36
CA LEU A 126 15.39 -6.62 10.37
C LEU A 126 14.79 -7.44 11.53
N TRP A 127 14.49 -6.82 12.67
CA TRP A 127 13.85 -7.47 13.82
C TRP A 127 12.37 -7.77 13.55
N LEU A 128 11.61 -6.82 13.00
CA LEU A 128 10.23 -7.02 12.55
C LEU A 128 10.11 -8.13 11.51
N ARG A 129 11.11 -8.26 10.63
CA ARG A 129 11.17 -9.31 9.60
C ARG A 129 11.91 -10.58 10.04
N ASP A 130 12.47 -10.63 11.25
CA ASP A 130 13.20 -11.77 11.80
C ASP A 130 14.18 -12.40 10.79
N VAL A 131 15.06 -11.56 10.22
CA VAL A 131 16.01 -11.97 9.18
C VAL A 131 17.08 -12.88 9.77
N ARG A 132 17.24 -14.08 9.21
CA ARG A 132 18.21 -15.10 9.66
C ARG A 132 18.97 -15.67 8.47
N PRO A 133 20.27 -15.98 8.61
CA PRO A 133 20.98 -16.74 7.59
C PRO A 133 20.33 -18.13 7.43
N VAL A 134 20.22 -18.60 6.19
CA VAL A 134 19.74 -19.97 5.91
C VAL A 134 20.83 -20.98 6.31
N PRO A 135 20.52 -22.08 7.02
CA PRO A 135 21.51 -23.06 7.46
C PRO A 135 22.36 -23.62 6.29
N ARG A 136 23.65 -23.84 6.56
CA ARG A 136 24.64 -24.30 5.55
C ARG A 136 24.24 -25.58 4.81
N CYS A 137 23.48 -26.47 5.44
CA CYS A 137 23.06 -27.74 4.84
C CYS A 137 22.07 -27.57 3.68
N GLU A 138 21.36 -26.43 3.60
CA GLU A 138 20.49 -26.04 2.48
C GLU A 138 21.18 -25.07 1.50
N GLN A 139 22.38 -24.59 1.82
CA GLN A 139 23.24 -23.84 0.91
C GLN A 139 23.98 -24.81 -0.02
N VAL A 140 23.20 -25.58 -0.77
CA VAL A 140 23.76 -26.49 -1.77
C VAL A 140 24.42 -25.66 -2.88
N GLU A 141 25.74 -25.84 -2.99
CA GLU A 141 26.63 -25.64 -4.15
C GLU A 141 27.11 -24.25 -4.59
N SER A 142 26.53 -23.11 -4.19
CA SER A 142 26.74 -21.87 -4.98
C SER A 142 27.56 -20.72 -4.36
N GLY A 143 28.06 -20.80 -3.12
CA GLY A 143 28.78 -19.66 -2.50
C GLY A 143 27.94 -18.38 -2.35
N VAL A 144 26.63 -18.49 -2.60
CA VAL A 144 25.64 -17.41 -2.58
C VAL A 144 25.14 -17.22 -1.16
N ALA A 145 25.23 -15.99 -0.64
CA ALA A 145 24.66 -15.65 0.65
C ALA A 145 23.13 -15.68 0.58
N ARG A 146 22.51 -16.58 1.36
CA ARG A 146 21.05 -16.73 1.46
C ARG A 146 20.55 -16.38 2.85
N PHE A 147 19.48 -15.60 2.90
CA PHE A 147 18.82 -15.19 4.14
C PHE A 147 17.32 -15.48 4.07
N SER A 148 16.73 -15.83 5.21
CA SER A 148 15.31 -16.05 5.35
C SER A 148 14.68 -14.98 6.23
N TYR A 149 13.45 -14.58 5.92
CA TYR A 149 12.73 -13.54 6.65
C TYR A 149 11.21 -13.82 6.66
N ARG A 150 10.46 -13.12 7.51
CA ARG A 150 8.99 -13.13 7.52
C ARG A 150 8.48 -11.89 6.79
N PRO A 151 7.78 -12.04 5.65
CA PRO A 151 7.30 -10.91 4.86
C PRO A 151 6.15 -10.12 5.53
N GLY A 152 5.54 -10.66 6.57
CA GLY A 152 4.53 -9.97 7.37
C GLY A 152 4.54 -10.41 8.83
N VAL A 153 4.02 -9.56 9.73
CA VAL A 153 4.07 -9.75 11.19
C VAL A 153 3.33 -11.03 11.64
N LEU A 154 2.25 -11.42 10.94
CA LEU A 154 1.51 -12.65 11.21
C LEU A 154 1.80 -13.78 10.20
N ASN A 155 2.76 -13.59 9.29
CA ASN A 155 3.08 -14.63 8.32
C ASN A 155 3.99 -15.70 8.96
N CYS A 156 3.45 -16.91 9.12
CA CYS A 156 4.21 -18.06 9.62
C CYS A 156 5.20 -18.62 8.59
N ARG A 157 5.00 -18.33 7.30
CA ARG A 157 5.90 -18.78 6.23
C ARG A 157 7.07 -17.81 6.09
N ARG A 158 8.28 -18.37 6.06
CA ARG A 158 9.50 -17.62 5.76
C ARG A 158 9.70 -17.55 4.25
N ALA A 159 10.03 -16.37 3.76
CA ALA A 159 10.56 -16.17 2.42
C ALA A 159 12.09 -16.19 2.48
N VAL A 160 12.72 -16.45 1.34
CA VAL A 160 14.18 -16.48 1.21
C VAL A 160 14.58 -15.42 0.19
N PHE A 161 15.61 -14.64 0.51
CA PHE A 161 16.27 -13.79 -0.45
C PHE A 161 17.76 -14.12 -0.55
N SER A 162 18.33 -13.81 -1.70
CA SER A 162 19.73 -14.09 -2.02
C SER A 162 20.28 -13.11 -3.03
N TYR A 163 21.59 -12.95 -3.02
CA TYR A 163 22.31 -12.17 -4.02
C TYR A 163 23.38 -13.03 -4.68
N THR A 164 23.36 -13.07 -6.00
CA THR A 164 24.33 -13.78 -6.84
C THR A 164 25.02 -12.78 -7.73
N GLY A 165 26.33 -12.63 -7.60
CA GLY A 165 27.13 -11.71 -8.40
C GLY A 165 28.38 -11.28 -7.68
N ASP A 166 29.02 -10.25 -8.23
CA ASP A 166 30.24 -9.70 -7.68
C ASP A 166 29.98 -8.97 -6.34
N VAL A 167 30.99 -8.99 -5.46
CA VAL A 167 30.94 -8.33 -4.15
C VAL A 167 32.20 -7.49 -3.92
N ASP A 168 32.05 -6.40 -3.17
CA ASP A 168 33.19 -5.58 -2.77
C ASP A 168 34.00 -6.23 -1.62
N ALA A 169 35.13 -5.61 -1.26
CA ALA A 169 35.98 -6.06 -0.15
C ALA A 169 35.26 -6.12 1.22
N LYS A 170 34.07 -5.52 1.35
CA LYS A 170 33.22 -5.56 2.56
C LYS A 170 32.10 -6.60 2.44
N GLY A 171 32.07 -7.41 1.38
CA GLY A 171 31.05 -8.43 1.13
C GLY A 171 29.70 -7.85 0.70
N ARG A 172 29.65 -6.62 0.21
CA ARG A 172 28.41 -5.99 -0.28
C ARG A 172 28.27 -6.20 -1.78
N PRO A 173 27.03 -6.32 -2.31
CA PRO A 173 26.78 -6.32 -3.75
C PRO A 173 27.53 -5.21 -4.50
N HIS A 174 28.35 -5.58 -5.50
CA HIS A 174 29.14 -4.63 -6.28
C HIS A 174 29.52 -5.25 -7.63
N GLY A 175 29.29 -4.59 -8.77
CA GLY A 175 29.47 -5.16 -10.11
C GLY A 175 28.17 -5.71 -10.68
N GLU A 176 28.24 -6.64 -11.64
CA GLU A 176 27.03 -7.27 -12.18
C GLU A 176 26.47 -8.29 -11.19
N GLY A 177 25.17 -8.24 -10.93
CA GLY A 177 24.55 -9.15 -10.00
C GLY A 177 23.03 -9.21 -10.06
N VAL A 178 22.51 -10.24 -9.41
CA VAL A 178 21.08 -10.54 -9.33
C VAL A 178 20.70 -10.70 -7.86
N TRP A 179 19.78 -9.86 -7.41
CA TRP A 179 19.02 -10.04 -6.19
C TRP A 179 17.76 -10.86 -6.51
N SER A 180 17.44 -11.83 -5.67
CA SER A 180 16.24 -12.67 -5.84
C SER A 180 15.57 -12.90 -4.50
N ASP A 181 14.26 -12.73 -4.45
CA ASP A 181 13.40 -12.97 -3.30
C ASP A 181 12.24 -13.90 -3.70
N THR A 182 12.01 -14.94 -2.90
CA THR A 182 10.98 -15.96 -3.14
C THR A 182 9.60 -15.60 -2.58
N SER A 183 9.46 -14.46 -1.88
CA SER A 183 8.17 -13.96 -1.45
C SER A 183 7.27 -13.69 -2.67
N TYR A 184 5.95 -13.82 -2.54
CA TYR A 184 5.03 -13.46 -3.63
C TYR A 184 5.19 -11.99 -4.03
N HIS A 185 5.41 -11.11 -3.05
CA HIS A 185 5.77 -9.70 -3.25
C HIS A 185 7.29 -9.46 -3.21
N GLY A 186 8.06 -10.52 -3.38
CA GLY A 186 9.51 -10.47 -3.43
C GLY A 186 9.97 -9.85 -4.74
N GLU A 187 11.10 -9.15 -4.67
CA GLU A 187 11.73 -8.54 -5.82
C GLU A 187 12.83 -9.43 -6.39
N CYS A 188 12.88 -9.53 -7.71
CA CYS A 188 14.01 -10.05 -8.47
C CYS A 188 14.62 -8.90 -9.26
N LEU A 189 15.78 -8.40 -8.81
CA LEU A 189 16.47 -7.26 -9.39
C LEU A 189 17.77 -7.71 -10.04
N ARG A 190 17.94 -7.42 -11.32
CA ARG A 190 19.17 -7.68 -12.08
C ARG A 190 19.75 -6.36 -12.58
N GLY A 191 21.04 -6.16 -12.38
CA GLY A 191 21.72 -5.00 -12.92
C GLY A 191 23.13 -4.82 -12.37
N GLN A 192 23.64 -3.60 -12.54
CA GLN A 192 24.88 -3.17 -11.92
C GLN A 192 24.63 -2.75 -10.47
N TRP A 193 25.55 -3.09 -9.58
CA TRP A 193 25.50 -2.80 -8.16
C TRP A 193 26.73 -2.00 -7.75
N VAL A 194 26.56 -1.03 -6.86
CA VAL A 194 27.65 -0.27 -6.27
C VAL A 194 27.43 -0.15 -4.78
N LYS A 195 28.31 -0.79 -4.00
CA LYS A 195 28.36 -0.68 -2.53
C LYS A 195 27.04 -1.09 -1.85
N GLY A 196 26.36 -2.11 -2.40
CA GLY A 196 25.11 -2.66 -1.87
C GLY A 196 23.83 -2.02 -2.42
N LYS A 197 23.93 -1.14 -3.42
CA LYS A 197 22.78 -0.52 -4.07
C LYS A 197 22.78 -0.78 -5.57
N PRO A 198 21.62 -0.96 -6.22
CA PRO A 198 21.56 -0.95 -7.67
C PRO A 198 22.02 0.42 -8.20
N ALA A 199 22.77 0.41 -9.30
CA ALA A 199 23.31 1.60 -9.93
C ALA A 199 23.21 1.46 -11.46
N GLY A 200 22.79 2.52 -12.15
CA GLY A 200 22.63 2.49 -13.61
C GLY A 200 21.50 1.55 -14.05
N THR A 201 21.52 1.13 -15.32
CA THR A 201 20.43 0.35 -15.91
C THR A 201 20.23 -0.99 -15.18
N PHE A 202 19.15 -1.10 -14.41
CA PHE A 202 18.70 -2.34 -13.81
C PHE A 202 17.26 -2.64 -14.23
N THR A 203 16.91 -3.93 -14.16
CA THR A 203 15.54 -4.41 -14.32
C THR A 203 15.12 -5.07 -13.01
N SER A 204 13.98 -4.64 -12.48
CA SER A 204 13.34 -5.21 -11.31
C SER A 204 12.03 -5.89 -11.72
N ARG A 205 11.74 -7.05 -11.13
CA ARG A 205 10.50 -7.80 -11.34
C ARG A 205 9.97 -8.31 -10.01
N GLU A 206 8.71 -8.05 -9.71
CA GLU A 206 8.01 -8.71 -8.62
C GLU A 206 7.71 -10.18 -8.99
N TYR A 207 8.00 -11.10 -8.07
CA TYR A 207 7.92 -12.54 -8.30
C TYR A 207 6.49 -13.01 -8.60
N GLY A 208 5.50 -12.56 -7.83
CA GLY A 208 4.12 -13.05 -7.86
C GLY A 208 3.27 -12.47 -8.96
N THR A 209 3.25 -11.14 -9.10
CA THR A 209 2.42 -10.46 -10.12
C THR A 209 3.12 -10.38 -11.47
N GLY A 210 4.44 -10.53 -11.50
CA GLY A 210 5.25 -10.28 -12.67
C GLY A 210 5.36 -8.79 -13.04
N ALA A 211 4.94 -7.89 -12.14
CA ALA A 211 5.14 -6.46 -12.32
C ALA A 211 6.63 -6.14 -12.50
N GLN A 212 6.95 -5.25 -13.44
CA GLN A 212 8.32 -4.98 -13.86
C GLN A 212 8.60 -3.49 -13.89
N PHE A 213 9.77 -3.14 -13.39
CA PHE A 213 10.37 -1.83 -13.52
C PHE A 213 11.72 -1.95 -14.21
N GLN A 214 12.08 -0.90 -14.92
CA GLN A 214 13.41 -0.79 -15.44
C GLN A 214 13.88 0.65 -15.32
N GLN A 215 15.13 0.81 -14.89
CA GLN A 215 15.77 2.10 -14.90
C GLN A 215 16.17 2.45 -16.34
N ARG A 216 15.75 3.62 -16.81
CA ARG A 216 16.06 4.14 -18.14
C ARG A 216 16.61 5.56 -18.03
N ALA A 217 17.62 5.86 -18.83
CA ALA A 217 18.11 7.21 -19.01
C ALA A 217 17.11 8.00 -19.87
N VAL A 218 16.62 9.13 -19.36
CA VAL A 218 15.68 10.03 -20.05
C VAL A 218 16.28 11.42 -20.09
N GLY A 219 16.34 11.99 -21.28
CA GLY A 219 16.69 13.40 -21.46
C GLY A 219 15.60 14.29 -20.86
N TYR A 220 15.99 15.30 -20.09
CA TYR A 220 15.07 16.27 -19.52
C TYR A 220 15.47 17.70 -19.92
N ALA A 221 14.48 18.58 -19.97
CA ALA A 221 14.66 20.01 -20.01
C ALA A 221 13.64 20.65 -19.05
N THR A 222 14.08 21.56 -18.19
CA THR A 222 13.26 22.17 -17.14
C THR A 222 13.66 23.62 -16.91
N SER A 223 12.66 24.50 -16.80
CA SER A 223 12.81 25.88 -16.36
C SER A 223 12.34 26.08 -14.92
N ARG A 224 12.19 25.00 -14.14
CA ARG A 224 11.79 25.07 -12.73
C ARG A 224 12.96 25.54 -11.88
N ALA A 225 12.75 26.53 -11.02
CA ALA A 225 13.74 26.95 -10.02
C ALA A 225 13.60 26.19 -8.70
N ASP A 226 12.48 25.48 -8.51
CA ASP A 226 12.14 24.82 -7.27
C ASP A 226 12.63 23.36 -7.16
N CYS A 227 13.30 22.84 -8.20
CA CYS A 227 14.00 21.57 -8.14
C CYS A 227 15.52 21.78 -8.29
N PRO A 228 16.35 21.54 -7.26
CA PRO A 228 17.80 21.65 -7.40
C PRO A 228 18.33 20.60 -8.39
N PRO A 229 19.52 20.80 -9.00
CA PRO A 229 20.09 19.86 -9.97
C PRO A 229 20.19 18.43 -9.43
N GLU A 230 20.49 18.29 -8.14
CA GLU A 230 20.63 16.99 -7.47
C GLU A 230 19.28 16.32 -7.12
N ALA A 231 18.16 17.05 -7.20
CA ALA A 231 16.84 16.54 -6.83
C ALA A 231 15.74 17.06 -7.78
N LEU A 232 15.74 16.57 -9.01
CA LEU A 232 14.73 16.88 -10.04
C LEU A 232 13.30 16.54 -9.62
N GLY A 233 13.13 15.51 -8.77
CA GLY A 233 11.84 15.09 -8.23
C GLY A 233 11.29 15.99 -7.12
N ALA A 234 12.08 16.93 -6.59
CA ALA A 234 11.61 17.85 -5.57
C ALA A 234 10.54 18.79 -6.17
N SER A 235 9.44 18.99 -5.44
CA SER A 235 8.44 19.99 -5.76
C SER A 235 8.23 20.91 -4.58
N SER A 236 8.24 22.21 -4.86
CA SER A 236 7.80 23.21 -3.90
C SER A 236 6.28 23.40 -4.02
N MET A 237 5.63 23.82 -2.94
CA MET A 237 4.21 24.18 -3.00
C MET A 237 3.93 25.38 -3.94
N LEU A 238 4.93 26.23 -4.17
CA LEU A 238 4.82 27.42 -5.02
C LEU A 238 5.87 27.35 -6.15
N PRO A 239 5.48 26.91 -7.36
CA PRO A 239 6.42 26.73 -8.46
C PRO A 239 7.06 28.07 -8.83
N ARG A 240 8.37 28.06 -9.03
CA ARG A 240 9.16 29.23 -9.45
C ARG A 240 9.81 28.95 -10.78
N LYS A 241 9.92 29.98 -11.62
CA LYS A 241 10.64 29.92 -12.89
C LYS A 241 12.11 30.25 -12.66
N ALA A 242 13.00 29.42 -13.19
CA ALA A 242 14.43 29.71 -13.27
C ALA A 242 14.71 30.69 -14.40
N GLU A 243 15.76 31.49 -14.24
CA GLU A 243 16.18 32.46 -15.27
C GLU A 243 16.65 31.77 -16.57
N GLY A 244 17.13 30.52 -16.48
CA GLY A 244 17.59 29.72 -17.61
C GLY A 244 16.90 28.36 -17.74
N LEU A 245 16.94 27.82 -18.96
CA LEU A 245 16.56 26.44 -19.24
C LEU A 245 17.70 25.51 -18.79
N ARG A 246 17.40 24.55 -17.92
CA ARG A 246 18.32 23.48 -17.53
C ARG A 246 17.96 22.22 -18.29
N PHE A 247 18.95 21.49 -18.78
CA PHE A 247 18.73 20.22 -19.47
C PHE A 247 19.80 19.21 -19.07
N GLY A 248 19.52 17.94 -19.26
CA GLY A 248 20.45 16.86 -18.93
C GLY A 248 19.83 15.51 -19.16
N VAL A 249 20.46 14.48 -18.60
CA VAL A 249 19.95 13.11 -18.61
C VAL A 249 19.73 12.70 -17.17
N GLY A 250 18.51 12.28 -16.86
CA GLY A 250 18.13 11.71 -15.57
C GLY A 250 17.85 10.22 -15.71
N ASN A 251 18.19 9.43 -14.69
CA ASN A 251 17.78 8.04 -14.65
C ASN A 251 16.40 7.97 -13.99
N VAL A 252 15.45 7.35 -14.69
CA VAL A 252 14.07 7.21 -14.25
C VAL A 252 13.68 5.75 -14.16
N GLU A 253 12.98 5.40 -13.10
CA GLU A 253 12.34 4.10 -12.97
C GLU A 253 11.02 4.10 -13.72
N VAL A 254 10.88 3.23 -14.71
CA VAL A 254 9.68 3.12 -15.55
C VAL A 254 9.05 1.76 -15.35
N SER A 255 7.73 1.71 -15.14
CA SER A 255 6.97 0.47 -15.10
C SER A 255 6.62 0.02 -16.53
N PHE A 256 6.96 -1.23 -16.88
CA PHE A 256 6.73 -1.78 -18.23
C PHE A 256 5.60 -2.81 -18.28
N ALA A 257 5.24 -3.39 -17.13
CA ALA A 257 4.14 -4.34 -16.98
C ALA A 257 3.73 -4.40 -15.50
N GLY A 258 2.45 -4.50 -15.18
CA GLY A 258 1.96 -4.64 -13.79
C GLY A 258 1.00 -3.54 -13.33
N GLY A 259 0.55 -3.62 -12.07
CA GLY A 259 -0.34 -2.63 -11.46
C GLY A 259 0.24 -1.21 -11.57
N PHE A 260 -0.62 -0.21 -11.75
CA PHE A 260 -0.19 1.18 -11.87
C PHE A 260 0.43 1.64 -10.53
N PHE A 261 1.75 1.73 -10.46
CA PHE A 261 2.44 2.28 -9.30
C PHE A 261 2.35 3.80 -9.39
N THR A 262 1.44 4.39 -8.62
CA THR A 262 1.15 5.84 -8.66
C THR A 262 2.33 6.72 -8.26
N PHE A 263 3.34 6.17 -7.59
CA PHE A 263 4.58 6.86 -7.23
C PHE A 263 5.66 6.82 -8.33
N LEU A 264 5.39 6.16 -9.46
CA LEU A 264 6.28 6.10 -10.62
C LEU A 264 5.71 6.87 -11.82
N PRO A 265 6.56 7.48 -12.66
CA PRO A 265 8.02 7.38 -12.66
C PRO A 265 8.70 8.18 -11.54
N SER A 266 9.71 7.58 -10.90
CA SER A 266 10.60 8.25 -9.94
C SER A 266 11.93 8.59 -10.63
N VAL A 267 12.48 9.77 -10.35
CA VAL A 267 13.71 10.28 -10.96
C VAL A 267 14.79 10.34 -9.87
N GLU A 268 15.82 9.50 -9.99
CA GLU A 268 16.99 9.53 -9.10
C GLU A 268 18.26 9.90 -9.87
N TYR A 269 19.09 10.76 -9.28
CA TYR A 269 20.42 11.03 -9.80
C TYR A 269 21.36 9.90 -9.37
N HIS A 270 21.71 9.03 -10.32
CA HIS A 270 22.93 8.27 -10.18
C HIS A 270 24.06 9.13 -10.73
N THR A 271 25.10 9.38 -9.93
CA THR A 271 26.37 9.85 -10.47
C THR A 271 26.73 8.94 -11.63
N PRO A 272 26.96 9.45 -12.85
CA PRO A 272 27.54 8.63 -13.90
C PRO A 272 28.81 8.03 -13.28
N MET A 273 28.91 6.69 -13.31
CA MET A 273 30.23 6.09 -13.09
C MET A 273 31.12 6.81 -14.08
N GLU A 274 32.24 7.38 -13.60
CA GLU A 274 33.26 7.93 -14.47
C GLU A 274 33.46 6.90 -15.58
N SER A 275 33.06 7.27 -16.80
CA SER A 275 33.23 6.41 -17.94
C SER A 275 34.71 6.09 -17.94
N VAL A 276 35.04 4.80 -17.87
CA VAL A 276 36.41 4.35 -18.06
C VAL A 276 36.86 4.92 -19.40
N GLY A 277 37.72 5.92 -19.31
CA GLY A 277 38.51 6.49 -20.38
C GLY A 277 39.97 6.33 -20.00
#